data_AF-A0A0J1B4J2-F1
#
_entry.id   AF-A0A0J1B4J2-F1
#
_cell.length_a   1.000
_cell.length_b   1.000
_cell.length_c   1.000
_cell.angle_alpha   90.00
_cell.angle_beta   90.00
_cell.angle_gamma   90.00
#
_symmetry.space_group_name_H-M   'P 1'
#
loop_
_entity.id
_entity.type
_entity.pdbx_description
1 polymer ?
#
loop_
_entity_poly.entity_id
_entity_poly.type
_entity_poly.pdbx_seq_one_letter_code
_entity_poly.pdbx_strand_id
1 'polypeptide(L)'
;MASRLAIRSLRAARPAVVPRALVAARGYASQPTPDEKAAEIINKVPSSSLFTKTAGVLGITGLSAAAISNELYVANEETVLAVGFFIILYAISKSIGAPYTSWANGHIERIKGILNGARDQHTHAVSQRLDGLESIKEVVPLTEQLYAVAKETNQLEHANFLLEQEAAVKAELKAVLDSWVRYEQQAREAEQAALVKTVSEAINAELAKPAFKKQLLDEAIANVEALAKRA
;
A
#
# COMPACT_ATOMS: atom_id res chain seq x y z
N MET A 1 -23.67 35.22 36.74
CA MET A 1 -24.49 35.38 37.97
C MET A 1 -24.56 34.03 38.68
N ALA A 2 -24.30 34.02 40.00
CA ALA A 2 -24.42 32.91 40.95
C ALA A 2 -23.43 31.73 40.76
N SER A 3 -22.19 31.74 41.28
CA SER A 3 -21.77 31.61 42.69
C SER A 3 -22.47 30.49 43.48
N ARG A 4 -21.80 29.33 43.64
CA ARG A 4 -21.91 28.47 44.83
C ARG A 4 -20.56 27.81 45.12
N LEU A 5 -19.81 28.48 46.00
CA LEU A 5 -18.67 27.93 46.72
C LEU A 5 -19.20 26.92 47.74
N ALA A 6 -18.83 25.64 47.59
CA ALA A 6 -19.05 24.63 48.61
C ALA A 6 -17.75 24.43 49.40
N ILE A 7 -17.65 25.12 50.54
CA ILE A 7 -16.65 24.92 51.57
C ILE A 7 -16.94 23.56 52.21
N ARG A 8 -16.11 22.55 51.94
CA ARG A 8 -16.18 21.26 52.63
C ARG A 8 -15.04 21.17 53.64
N SER A 9 -15.45 21.26 54.90
CA SER A 9 -14.66 21.19 56.12
C SER A 9 -13.66 20.03 56.15
N LEU A 10 -12.41 20.36 56.47
CA LEU A 10 -11.39 19.43 56.97
C LEU A 10 -11.90 18.75 58.25
N ARG A 11 -12.15 17.44 58.19
CA ARG A 11 -12.28 16.60 59.38
C ARG A 11 -11.01 15.79 59.54
N ALA A 12 -10.23 16.16 60.54
CA ALA A 12 -9.02 15.46 60.95
C ALA A 12 -9.33 13.99 61.27
N ALA A 13 -8.87 13.08 60.41
CA ALA A 13 -8.82 11.67 60.72
C ALA A 13 -7.59 11.45 61.63
N ARG A 14 -7.84 11.30 62.93
CA ARG A 14 -6.85 10.79 63.86
C ARG A 14 -6.53 9.34 63.46
N PRO A 15 -5.27 8.96 63.17
CA PRO A 15 -4.95 7.55 63.03
C PRO A 15 -5.13 6.90 64.40
N ALA A 16 -6.01 5.90 64.46
CA ALA A 16 -6.15 5.04 65.62
C ALA A 16 -4.81 4.30 65.83
N VAL A 17 -4.17 4.56 66.96
CA VAL A 17 -2.99 3.80 67.41
C VAL A 17 -3.48 2.41 67.78
N VAL A 18 -3.32 1.47 66.85
CA VAL A 18 -3.46 0.05 67.15
C VAL A 18 -2.26 -0.34 68.00
N PRO A 19 -2.42 -0.97 69.18
CA PRO A 19 -1.29 -1.48 69.93
C PRO A 19 -0.65 -2.58 69.08
N ARG A 20 0.46 -2.25 68.41
CA ARG A 20 1.30 -3.22 67.73
C ARG A 20 1.88 -4.08 68.83
N ALA A 21 1.32 -5.27 69.01
CA ALA A 21 1.97 -6.31 69.79
C ALA A 21 3.40 -6.40 69.26
N LEU A 22 4.37 -6.08 70.12
CA LEU A 22 5.77 -6.42 69.90
C LEU A 22 5.83 -7.94 69.98
N VAL A 23 5.43 -8.61 68.90
CA VAL A 23 5.90 -9.95 68.62
C VAL A 23 7.40 -9.74 68.45
N ALA A 24 8.15 -10.05 69.50
CA ALA A 24 9.54 -10.41 69.39
C ALA A 24 9.58 -11.68 68.53
N ALA A 25 9.38 -11.50 67.23
CA ALA A 25 9.73 -12.48 66.24
C ALA A 25 11.24 -12.59 66.35
N ARG A 26 11.69 -13.52 67.20
CA ARG A 26 12.96 -14.19 66.99
C ARG A 26 12.83 -14.81 65.61
N GLY A 27 13.17 -14.01 64.60
CA GLY A 27 13.50 -14.51 63.30
C GLY A 27 14.68 -15.43 63.52
N TYR A 28 14.40 -16.72 63.67
CA TYR A 28 15.26 -17.75 63.12
C TYR A 28 15.25 -17.54 61.60
N ALA A 29 15.85 -16.43 61.15
CA ALA A 29 16.50 -16.43 59.85
C ALA A 29 17.49 -17.58 59.96
N SER A 30 17.36 -18.56 59.08
CA SER A 30 18.39 -19.57 58.88
C SER A 30 19.69 -18.81 58.62
N GLN A 31 20.45 -18.56 59.68
CA GLN A 31 21.85 -18.19 59.55
C GLN A 31 22.41 -19.34 58.71
N PRO A 32 23.00 -19.04 57.53
CA PRO A 32 23.48 -20.11 56.68
C PRO A 32 24.38 -20.98 57.53
N THR A 33 24.21 -22.28 57.40
CA THR A 33 24.98 -23.23 58.21
C THR A 33 26.46 -22.91 58.01
N PRO A 34 27.32 -23.10 59.02
CA PRO A 34 28.75 -22.80 58.88
C PRO A 34 29.36 -23.40 57.60
N ASP A 35 28.85 -24.56 57.18
CA ASP A 35 29.21 -25.26 55.94
C ASP A 35 28.82 -24.48 54.67
N GLU A 36 27.63 -23.88 54.63
CA GLU A 36 27.16 -23.05 53.51
C GLU A 36 27.98 -21.76 53.37
N LYS A 37 28.33 -21.10 54.49
CA LYS A 37 29.17 -19.89 54.46
C LYS A 37 30.59 -20.22 54.01
N ALA A 38 31.16 -21.34 54.48
CA ALA A 38 32.47 -21.81 54.05
C ALA A 38 32.48 -22.13 52.54
N ALA A 39 31.43 -22.77 52.03
CA ALA A 39 31.26 -23.02 50.61
C ALA A 39 31.19 -21.72 49.79
N GLU A 40 30.48 -20.69 50.27
CA GLU A 40 30.43 -19.38 49.60
C GLU A 40 31.81 -18.71 49.50
N ILE A 41 32.62 -18.78 50.56
CA ILE A 41 33.99 -18.24 50.57
C ILE A 41 34.88 -18.96 49.56
N ILE A 42 34.84 -20.29 49.55
CA ILE A 42 35.61 -21.12 48.60
C ILE A 42 35.19 -20.82 47.16
N ASN A 43 33.88 -20.63 46.92
CA ASN A 43 33.34 -20.38 45.59
C ASN A 43 33.69 -18.99 45.04
N LYS A 44 33.83 -17.96 45.89
CA LYS A 44 34.23 -16.60 45.49
C LYS A 44 35.69 -16.49 45.02
N VAL A 45 36.54 -17.46 45.33
CA VAL A 45 37.93 -17.48 44.87
C VAL A 45 37.96 -17.73 43.35
N PRO A 46 38.62 -16.86 42.55
CA PRO A 46 38.68 -17.00 41.11
C PRO A 46 39.56 -18.20 40.71
N SER A 47 38.93 -19.36 40.51
CA SER A 47 39.55 -20.57 39.94
C SER A 47 38.46 -21.56 39.52
N SER A 48 38.76 -22.43 38.56
CA SER A 48 37.86 -23.47 38.05
C SER A 48 38.02 -24.83 38.74
N SER A 49 39.10 -25.06 39.51
CA SER A 49 39.37 -26.33 40.21
C SER A 49 39.17 -26.21 41.71
N LEU A 50 38.48 -27.18 42.32
CA LEU A 50 38.27 -27.24 43.79
C LEU A 50 39.60 -27.28 44.55
N PHE A 51 40.57 -28.05 44.05
CA PHE A 51 41.90 -28.13 44.65
C PHE A 51 42.58 -26.76 44.67
N THR A 52 42.49 -26.00 43.57
CA THR A 52 43.09 -24.67 43.47
C THR A 52 42.35 -23.64 44.34
N LYS A 53 41.03 -23.76 44.51
CA LYS A 53 40.26 -22.90 45.43
C LYS A 53 40.69 -23.14 46.88
N THR A 54 40.75 -24.39 47.31
CA THR A 54 41.15 -24.74 48.69
C THR A 54 42.63 -24.43 48.92
N ALA A 55 43.50 -24.77 47.97
CA ALA A 55 44.92 -24.44 48.04
C ALA A 55 45.17 -22.93 48.01
N GLY A 56 44.35 -22.14 47.31
CA GLY A 56 44.43 -20.68 47.30
C GLY A 56 44.08 -20.09 48.66
N VAL A 57 42.96 -20.49 49.26
CA VAL A 57 42.56 -20.02 50.60
C VAL A 57 43.58 -20.44 51.67
N LEU A 58 43.97 -21.73 51.65
CA LEU A 58 44.95 -22.27 52.59
C LEU A 58 46.35 -21.67 52.36
N GLY A 59 46.72 -21.42 51.11
CA GLY A 59 47.98 -20.79 50.73
C GLY A 59 48.06 -19.34 51.21
N ILE A 60 47.01 -18.54 50.99
CA ILE A 60 46.95 -17.15 51.49
C ILE A 60 46.99 -17.14 53.03
N THR A 61 46.19 -17.99 53.66
CA THR A 61 46.14 -18.09 55.13
C THR A 61 47.50 -18.54 55.69
N GLY A 62 48.12 -19.56 55.09
CA GLY A 62 49.43 -20.07 55.49
C GLY A 62 50.55 -19.06 55.29
N LEU A 63 50.57 -18.35 54.16
CA LEU A 63 51.55 -17.30 53.88
C LEU A 63 51.39 -16.11 54.84
N SER A 64 50.16 -15.69 55.14
CA SER A 64 49.94 -14.62 56.12
C SER A 64 50.36 -15.01 57.53
N ALA A 65 50.07 -16.24 57.97
CA ALA A 65 50.53 -16.77 59.25
C ALA A 65 52.06 -16.88 59.31
N ALA A 66 52.70 -17.36 58.24
CA ALA A 66 54.16 -17.44 58.16
C ALA A 66 54.82 -16.04 58.11
N ALA A 67 54.20 -15.06 57.45
CA ALA A 67 54.70 -13.69 57.40
C ALA A 67 54.63 -12.99 58.77
N ILE A 68 53.58 -13.25 59.55
CA ILE A 68 53.46 -12.74 60.92
C ILE A 68 54.44 -13.48 61.83
N SER A 69 54.50 -14.81 61.74
CA SER A 69 55.34 -15.64 62.62
C SER A 69 56.84 -15.43 62.42
N ASN A 70 57.28 -15.10 61.20
CA ASN A 70 58.68 -14.80 60.89
C ASN A 70 59.01 -13.30 60.95
N GLU A 71 58.10 -12.47 61.47
CA GLU A 71 58.22 -11.00 61.53
C GLU A 71 58.49 -10.33 60.16
N LEU A 72 58.20 -11.04 59.06
CA LEU A 72 58.30 -10.50 57.71
C LEU A 72 57.29 -9.37 57.49
N TYR A 73 56.19 -9.40 58.25
CA TYR A 73 55.24 -8.30 58.38
C TYR A 73 55.24 -7.75 59.81
N VAL A 74 55.73 -6.53 59.99
CA VAL A 74 55.71 -5.81 61.27
C VAL A 74 54.54 -4.84 61.29
N ALA A 75 53.64 -5.00 62.26
CA ALA A 75 52.50 -4.11 62.45
C ALA A 75 52.98 -2.75 63.00
N ASN A 76 53.19 -1.79 62.10
CA ASN A 76 53.54 -0.41 62.44
C ASN A 76 52.37 0.56 62.19
N GLU A 77 52.54 1.86 62.48
CA GLU A 77 51.55 2.91 62.26
C GLU A 77 50.99 2.94 60.82
N GLU A 78 51.83 2.64 59.82
CA GLU A 78 51.41 2.56 58.41
C GLU A 78 50.36 1.47 58.15
N THR A 79 50.26 0.44 59.00
CA THR A 79 49.27 -0.63 58.85
C THR A 79 47.85 -0.16 59.19
N VAL A 80 47.72 0.76 60.15
CA VAL A 80 46.44 1.42 60.47
C VAL A 80 46.02 2.32 59.30
N LEU A 81 46.97 3.04 58.69
CA LEU A 81 46.71 3.84 57.49
C LEU A 81 46.29 2.96 56.31
N ALA A 82 46.98 1.84 56.08
CA ALA A 82 46.65 0.90 55.00
C ALA A 82 45.25 0.30 55.18
N VAL A 83 44.89 -0.14 56.39
CA VAL A 83 43.55 -0.66 56.68
C VAL A 83 42.49 0.42 56.47
N GLY A 84 42.71 1.65 56.95
CA GLY A 84 41.81 2.78 56.72
C GLY A 84 41.62 3.09 55.23
N PHE A 85 42.71 3.08 54.46
CA PHE A 85 42.67 3.27 53.00
C PHE A 85 41.84 2.18 52.31
N PHE A 86 42.03 0.91 52.65
CA PHE A 86 41.24 -0.19 52.07
C PHE A 86 39.75 -0.11 52.42
N ILE A 87 39.40 0.31 53.63
CA ILE A 87 38.00 0.52 54.02
C ILE A 87 37.37 1.63 53.17
N ILE A 88 38.09 2.74 52.97
CA ILE A 88 37.62 3.85 52.13
C ILE A 88 37.47 3.39 50.67
N LEU A 89 38.45 2.68 50.10
CA LEU A 89 38.36 2.13 48.75
C LEU A 89 37.19 1.14 48.61
N TYR A 90 36.93 0.32 49.61
CA TYR A 90 35.79 -0.59 49.63
C TYR A 90 34.46 0.18 49.64
N ALA A 91 34.35 1.24 50.44
CA ALA A 91 33.16 2.08 50.49
C ALA A 91 32.94 2.85 49.16
N ILE A 92 34.01 3.37 48.55
CA ILE A 92 33.98 4.08 47.27
C ILE A 92 33.60 3.13 46.14
N SER A 93 34.24 1.97 46.04
CA SER A 93 33.95 1.00 44.97
C SER A 93 32.49 0.53 45.03
N LYS A 94 31.95 0.30 46.23
CA LYS A 94 30.55 -0.08 46.41
C LYS A 94 29.57 1.06 46.08
N SER A 95 29.90 2.30 46.41
CA SER A 95 29.01 3.46 46.20
C SER A 95 29.04 3.99 44.77
N ILE A 96 30.18 3.98 44.09
CA ILE A 96 30.35 4.55 42.74
C ILE A 96 30.17 3.50 41.63
N GLY A 97 30.37 2.20 41.92
CA GLY A 97 30.29 1.15 40.90
C GLY A 97 28.97 1.15 40.12
N ALA A 98 27.84 1.08 40.84
CA ALA A 98 26.52 1.06 40.22
C ALA A 98 26.19 2.34 39.40
N PRO A 99 26.33 3.58 39.93
CA PRO A 99 26.03 4.77 39.15
C PRO A 99 26.98 4.92 37.95
N TYR A 100 28.27 4.59 38.09
CA TYR A 100 29.21 4.67 36.97
C TYR A 100 28.87 3.68 35.86
N THR A 101 28.55 2.43 36.17
CA THR A 101 28.11 1.44 35.17
C THR A 101 26.84 1.90 34.47
N SER A 102 25.86 2.45 35.19
CA SER A 102 24.62 2.95 34.58
C SER A 102 24.88 4.14 33.65
N TRP A 103 25.78 5.05 34.04
CA TRP A 103 26.19 6.19 33.23
C TRP A 103 26.93 5.74 31.96
N ALA A 104 27.88 4.82 32.10
CA ALA A 104 28.65 4.28 30.99
C ALA A 104 27.73 3.56 29.98
N ASN A 105 26.82 2.72 30.46
CA ASN A 105 25.83 2.04 29.61
C ASN A 105 24.91 3.03 28.90
N GLY A 106 24.44 4.08 29.58
CA GLY A 106 23.61 5.12 28.94
C GLY A 106 24.36 5.90 27.86
N HIS A 107 25.66 6.14 28.04
CA HIS A 107 26.49 6.79 27.02
C HIS A 107 26.71 5.89 25.81
N ILE A 108 27.01 4.60 26.04
CA ILE A 108 27.14 3.59 24.98
C ILE A 108 25.83 3.49 24.19
N GLU A 109 24.69 3.43 24.87
CA GLU A 109 23.39 3.28 24.21
C GLU A 109 23.02 4.51 23.38
N ARG A 110 23.35 5.72 23.87
CA ARG A 110 23.17 6.94 23.09
C ARG A 110 23.98 6.93 21.79
N ILE A 111 25.26 6.54 21.87
CA ILE A 111 26.13 6.48 20.68
C ILE A 111 25.60 5.42 19.71
N LYS A 112 25.24 4.23 20.19
CA LYS A 112 24.64 3.18 19.38
C LYS A 112 23.33 3.64 18.72
N GLY A 113 22.47 4.31 19.47
CA GLY A 113 21.20 4.85 18.98
C GLY A 113 21.40 5.89 17.87
N ILE A 114 22.35 6.81 18.02
CA ILE A 114 22.68 7.79 16.97
C ILE A 114 23.24 7.08 15.74
N LEU A 115 24.15 6.12 15.92
CA LEU A 115 24.77 5.43 14.80
C LEU A 115 23.76 4.58 14.01
N ASN A 116 22.90 3.85 14.71
CA ASN A 116 21.84 3.05 14.07
C ASN A 116 20.79 3.96 13.42
N GLY A 117 20.35 5.00 14.12
CA GLY A 117 19.41 5.99 13.57
C GLY A 117 19.94 6.70 12.33
N ALA A 118 21.23 7.04 12.29
CA ALA A 118 21.86 7.64 11.11
C ALA A 118 21.94 6.65 9.93
N ARG A 119 22.19 5.35 10.19
CA ARG A 119 22.17 4.32 9.13
C ARG A 119 20.76 4.14 8.57
N ASP A 120 19.75 4.09 9.44
CA ASP A 120 18.36 3.94 9.02
C ASP A 120 17.87 5.18 8.24
N GLN A 121 18.20 6.39 8.70
CA GLN A 121 17.88 7.63 7.99
C GLN A 121 18.59 7.71 6.63
N HIS A 122 19.86 7.30 6.56
CA HIS A 122 20.60 7.31 5.30
C HIS A 122 20.04 6.30 4.30
N THR A 123 19.74 5.07 4.75
CA THR A 123 19.12 4.05 3.89
C THR A 123 17.73 4.51 3.42
N HIS A 124 16.93 5.12 4.30
CA HIS A 124 15.64 5.66 3.93
C HIS A 124 15.73 6.81 2.91
N ALA A 125 16.66 7.75 3.11
CA ALA A 125 16.88 8.85 2.17
C ALA A 125 17.38 8.36 0.79
N VAL A 126 18.20 7.30 0.76
CA VAL A 126 18.64 6.67 -0.48
C VAL A 126 17.47 5.95 -1.16
N SER A 127 16.65 5.20 -0.43
CA SER A 127 15.45 4.55 -0.98
C SER A 127 14.48 5.57 -1.58
N GLN A 128 14.17 6.68 -0.88
CA GLN A 128 13.31 7.73 -1.43
C GLN A 128 13.86 8.34 -2.73
N ARG A 129 15.19 8.47 -2.84
CA ARG A 129 15.83 8.95 -4.07
C ARG A 129 15.77 7.93 -5.20
N LEU A 130 15.88 6.63 -4.87
CA LEU A 130 15.71 5.56 -5.85
C LEU A 130 14.29 5.53 -6.40
N ASP A 131 13.27 5.62 -5.54
CA ASP A 131 11.86 5.68 -5.95
C ASP A 131 11.61 6.89 -6.86
N GLY A 132 12.21 8.05 -6.52
CA GLY A 132 12.16 9.25 -7.37
C GLY A 132 12.83 9.05 -8.74
N LEU A 133 13.99 8.39 -8.79
CA LEU A 133 14.70 8.07 -10.04
C LEU A 133 13.97 7.04 -10.89
N GLU A 134 13.28 6.08 -10.29
CA GLU A 134 12.46 5.10 -10.98
C GLU A 134 11.35 5.78 -11.79
N SER A 135 10.70 6.81 -11.23
CA SER A 135 9.69 7.59 -11.94
C SER A 135 10.23 8.31 -13.19
N ILE A 136 11.51 8.72 -13.18
CA ILE A 136 12.16 9.40 -14.31
C ILE A 136 12.50 8.39 -15.43
N LYS A 137 12.79 7.13 -15.07
CA LYS A 137 13.08 6.07 -16.05
C LYS A 137 11.87 5.77 -16.96
N GLU A 138 10.66 5.85 -16.42
CA GLU A 138 9.42 5.57 -17.16
C GLU A 138 9.00 6.72 -18.10
N VAL A 139 9.61 7.90 -18.02
CA VAL A 139 9.24 9.04 -18.89
C VAL A 139 9.70 8.84 -20.33
N VAL A 140 10.87 8.23 -20.55
CA VAL A 140 11.39 7.98 -21.91
C VAL A 140 10.45 7.10 -22.74
N PRO A 141 10.07 5.88 -22.31
CA PRO A 141 9.14 5.06 -23.08
C PRO A 141 7.76 5.72 -23.23
N LEU A 142 7.29 6.47 -22.23
CA LEU A 142 6.04 7.23 -22.33
C LEU A 142 6.09 8.29 -23.44
N THR A 143 7.21 9.02 -23.56
CA THR A 143 7.37 10.02 -24.63
C THR A 143 7.48 9.39 -26.01
N GLU A 144 8.14 8.24 -26.13
CA GLU A 144 8.19 7.48 -27.39
C GLU A 144 6.80 6.97 -27.78
N GLN A 145 6.04 6.44 -26.83
CA GLN A 145 4.65 6.02 -27.04
C GLN A 145 3.76 7.20 -27.45
N LEU A 146 3.90 8.37 -26.80
CA LEU A 146 3.12 9.55 -27.16
C LEU A 146 3.41 10.02 -28.59
N TYR A 147 4.68 9.95 -29.01
CA TYR A 147 5.06 10.26 -30.39
C TYR A 147 4.55 9.21 -31.39
N ALA A 148 4.59 7.93 -31.02
CA ALA A 148 4.03 6.85 -31.84
C ALA A 148 2.52 7.02 -32.03
N VAL A 149 1.78 7.30 -30.95
CA VAL A 149 0.33 7.58 -31.00
C VAL A 149 0.03 8.80 -31.86
N ALA A 150 0.81 9.88 -31.74
CA ALA A 150 0.65 11.06 -32.58
C ALA A 150 0.86 10.74 -34.08
N LYS A 151 1.87 9.92 -34.40
CA LYS A 151 2.16 9.50 -35.77
C LYS A 151 1.07 8.59 -36.33
N GLU A 152 0.60 7.62 -35.57
CA GLU A 152 -0.50 6.72 -35.95
C GLU A 152 -1.80 7.49 -36.14
N THR A 153 -2.09 8.45 -35.25
CA THR A 153 -3.27 9.32 -35.37
C THR A 153 -3.23 10.11 -36.67
N ASN A 154 -2.09 10.72 -37.02
CA ASN A 154 -1.97 11.47 -38.27
C ASN A 154 -2.14 10.57 -39.51
N GLN A 155 -1.62 9.35 -39.48
CA GLN A 155 -1.82 8.37 -40.57
C GLN A 155 -3.28 7.95 -40.72
N LEU A 156 -3.96 7.70 -39.60
CA LEU A 156 -5.39 7.34 -39.60
C LEU A 156 -6.27 8.50 -40.04
N GLU A 157 -5.98 9.73 -39.61
CA GLU A 157 -6.69 10.94 -40.07
C GLU A 157 -6.50 11.14 -41.58
N HIS A 158 -5.29 10.95 -42.09
CA HIS A 158 -5.03 11.04 -43.53
C HIS A 158 -5.79 9.97 -44.32
N ALA A 159 -5.78 8.72 -43.85
CA ALA A 159 -6.52 7.63 -44.49
C ALA A 159 -8.04 7.87 -44.47
N ASN A 160 -8.58 8.32 -43.33
CA ASN A 160 -9.99 8.69 -43.23
C ASN A 160 -10.35 9.83 -44.18
N PHE A 161 -9.51 10.86 -44.30
CA PHE A 161 -9.75 11.98 -45.21
C PHE A 161 -9.80 11.53 -46.68
N LEU A 162 -8.91 10.62 -47.10
CA LEU A 162 -8.96 10.05 -48.45
C LEU A 162 -10.23 9.23 -48.69
N LEU A 163 -10.61 8.38 -47.73
CA LEU A 163 -11.83 7.58 -47.82
C LEU A 163 -13.10 8.47 -47.87
N GLU A 164 -13.13 9.55 -47.09
CA GLU A 164 -14.21 10.53 -47.13
C GLU A 164 -14.30 11.23 -48.48
N GLN A 165 -13.17 11.64 -49.08
CA GLN A 165 -13.15 12.20 -50.43
C GLN A 165 -13.66 11.21 -51.47
N GLU A 166 -13.21 9.96 -51.43
CA GLU A 166 -13.72 8.93 -52.34
C GLU A 166 -15.21 8.68 -52.17
N ALA A 167 -15.70 8.64 -50.93
CA ALA A 167 -17.10 8.46 -50.62
C ALA A 167 -17.95 9.64 -51.11
N ALA A 168 -17.46 10.88 -50.94
CA ALA A 168 -18.11 12.08 -51.45
C ALA A 168 -18.25 12.06 -52.97
N VAL A 169 -17.16 11.74 -53.69
CA VAL A 169 -17.18 11.60 -55.15
C VAL A 169 -18.14 10.50 -55.59
N LYS A 170 -18.11 9.33 -54.95
CA LYS A 170 -19.05 8.23 -55.24
C LYS A 170 -20.50 8.65 -55.01
N ALA A 171 -20.77 9.42 -53.96
CA ALA A 171 -22.11 9.93 -53.66
C ALA A 171 -22.60 10.94 -54.72
N GLU A 172 -21.74 11.85 -55.17
CA GLU A 172 -22.05 12.78 -56.25
C GLU A 172 -22.34 12.05 -57.57
N LEU A 173 -21.49 11.09 -57.95
CA LEU A 173 -21.71 10.27 -59.15
C LEU A 173 -23.02 9.49 -59.07
N LYS A 174 -23.32 8.91 -57.90
CA LYS A 174 -24.59 8.21 -57.68
C LYS A 174 -25.78 9.16 -57.78
N ALA A 175 -25.70 10.37 -57.20
CA ALA A 175 -26.77 11.35 -57.28
C ALA A 175 -27.04 11.77 -58.74
N VAL A 176 -25.99 11.95 -59.54
CA VAL A 176 -26.13 12.22 -60.98
C VAL A 176 -26.79 11.03 -61.67
N LEU A 177 -26.32 9.80 -61.45
CA LEU A 177 -26.91 8.61 -62.06
C LEU A 177 -28.38 8.41 -61.67
N ASP A 178 -28.72 8.56 -60.40
CA ASP A 178 -30.09 8.47 -59.90
C ASP A 178 -30.98 9.56 -60.54
N SER A 179 -30.43 10.76 -60.82
CA SER A 179 -31.15 11.83 -61.53
C SER A 179 -31.46 11.46 -62.99
N TRP A 180 -30.53 10.79 -63.69
CA TRP A 180 -30.75 10.27 -65.04
C TRP A 180 -31.80 9.17 -65.07
N VAL A 181 -31.73 8.22 -64.12
CA VAL A 181 -32.72 7.14 -64.00
C VAL A 181 -34.11 7.73 -63.72
N ARG A 182 -34.21 8.74 -62.85
CA ARG A 182 -35.49 9.42 -62.59
C ARG A 182 -36.02 10.12 -63.82
N TYR A 183 -35.16 10.80 -64.58
CA TYR A 183 -35.56 11.44 -65.84
C TYR A 183 -36.04 10.41 -66.87
N GLU A 184 -35.36 9.28 -67.01
CA GLU A 184 -35.76 8.21 -67.93
C GLU A 184 -37.11 7.59 -67.54
N GLN A 185 -37.34 7.34 -66.25
CA GLN A 185 -38.63 6.85 -65.75
C GLN A 185 -39.75 7.86 -66.05
N GLN A 186 -39.52 9.15 -65.80
CA GLN A 186 -40.51 10.20 -66.11
C GLN A 186 -40.79 10.30 -67.61
N ALA A 187 -39.77 10.19 -68.47
CA ALA A 187 -39.95 10.19 -69.91
C ALA A 187 -40.76 8.97 -70.39
N ARG A 188 -40.44 7.77 -69.89
CA ARG A 188 -41.19 6.54 -70.20
C ARG A 188 -42.64 6.62 -69.74
N GLU A 189 -42.89 7.12 -68.53
CA GLU A 189 -44.25 7.33 -68.01
C GLU A 189 -45.03 8.35 -68.84
N ALA A 190 -44.39 9.45 -69.27
CA ALA A 190 -45.01 10.46 -70.13
C ALA A 190 -45.33 9.91 -71.52
N GLU A 191 -44.43 9.13 -72.12
CA GLU A 191 -44.67 8.45 -73.40
C GLU A 191 -45.81 7.43 -73.29
N GLN A 192 -45.84 6.63 -72.23
CA GLN A 192 -46.94 5.68 -71.99
C GLN A 192 -48.28 6.41 -71.79
N ALA A 193 -48.30 7.50 -71.03
CA ALA A 193 -49.50 8.31 -70.86
C ALA A 193 -49.98 8.93 -72.18
N ALA A 194 -49.04 9.43 -73.01
CA ALA A 194 -49.35 9.95 -74.34
C ALA A 194 -49.90 8.87 -75.27
N LEU A 195 -49.29 7.68 -75.30
CA LEU A 195 -49.74 6.53 -76.09
C LEU A 195 -51.12 6.04 -75.64
N VAL A 196 -51.38 5.96 -74.32
CA VAL A 196 -52.70 5.59 -73.79
C VAL A 196 -53.75 6.63 -74.20
N LYS A 197 -53.40 7.92 -74.16
CA LYS A 197 -54.29 8.99 -74.60
C LYS A 197 -54.59 8.89 -76.11
N THR A 198 -53.60 8.74 -76.97
CA THR A 198 -53.82 8.63 -78.42
C THR A 198 -54.59 7.37 -78.80
N VAL A 199 -54.29 6.23 -78.17
CA VAL A 199 -55.03 4.98 -78.39
C VAL A 199 -56.48 5.11 -77.90
N SER A 200 -56.71 5.69 -76.73
CA SER A 200 -58.08 5.89 -76.22
C SER A 200 -58.89 6.88 -77.08
N GLU A 201 -58.28 7.95 -77.56
CA GLU A 201 -58.90 8.90 -78.51
C GLU A 201 -59.23 8.21 -79.85
N ALA A 202 -58.31 7.39 -80.39
CA ALA A 202 -58.53 6.63 -81.61
C ALA A 202 -59.67 5.60 -81.47
N ILE A 203 -59.72 4.86 -80.36
CA ILE A 203 -60.80 3.91 -80.04
C ILE A 203 -62.13 4.67 -79.92
N ASN A 204 -62.17 5.79 -79.19
CA ASN A 204 -63.38 6.61 -79.06
C ASN A 204 -63.86 7.17 -80.41
N ALA A 205 -62.93 7.59 -81.28
CA ALA A 205 -63.25 8.05 -82.64
C ALA A 205 -63.75 6.92 -83.55
N GLU A 206 -63.21 5.70 -83.42
CA GLU A 206 -63.67 4.53 -84.16
C GLU A 206 -65.04 4.05 -83.68
N LEU A 207 -65.27 4.02 -82.36
CA LEU A 207 -66.57 3.75 -81.75
C LEU A 207 -67.63 4.78 -82.15
N ALA A 208 -67.27 6.03 -82.45
CA ALA A 208 -68.21 7.04 -82.93
C ALA A 208 -68.76 6.74 -84.34
N LYS A 209 -68.05 5.94 -85.15
CA LYS A 209 -68.48 5.62 -86.52
C LYS A 209 -69.70 4.69 -86.52
N PRO A 210 -70.79 5.01 -87.24
CA PRO A 210 -72.02 4.21 -87.21
C PRO A 210 -71.86 2.82 -87.84
N ALA A 211 -70.92 2.65 -88.77
CA ALA A 211 -70.63 1.34 -89.38
C ALA A 211 -70.01 0.36 -88.38
N PHE A 212 -69.07 0.81 -87.56
CA PHE A 212 -68.44 -0.01 -86.53
C PHE A 212 -69.42 -0.39 -85.41
N LYS A 213 -70.29 0.54 -84.99
CA LYS A 213 -71.37 0.25 -84.02
C LYS A 213 -72.30 -0.86 -84.51
N LYS A 214 -72.66 -0.85 -85.80
CA LYS A 214 -73.50 -1.91 -86.39
C LYS A 214 -72.77 -3.26 -86.40
N GLN A 215 -71.51 -3.30 -86.85
CA GLN A 215 -70.69 -4.51 -86.82
C GLN A 215 -70.54 -5.08 -85.40
N LEU A 216 -70.32 -4.23 -84.40
CA LEU A 216 -70.21 -4.64 -83.00
C LEU A 216 -71.55 -5.18 -82.46
N LEU A 217 -72.68 -4.58 -82.83
CA LEU A 217 -74.01 -5.08 -82.48
C LEU A 217 -74.28 -6.43 -83.14
N ASP A 218 -73.94 -6.58 -84.42
CA ASP A 218 -74.09 -7.84 -85.16
C ASP A 218 -73.22 -8.95 -84.54
N GLU A 219 -71.99 -8.64 -84.15
CA GLU A 219 -71.08 -9.57 -83.46
C GLU A 219 -71.56 -9.90 -82.04
N ALA A 220 -72.08 -8.92 -81.29
CA ALA A 220 -72.68 -9.15 -79.98
C ALA A 220 -73.92 -10.05 -80.07
N ILE A 221 -74.79 -9.83 -81.07
CA ILE A 221 -75.94 -10.69 -81.35
C ILE A 221 -75.48 -12.10 -81.70
N ALA A 222 -74.48 -12.25 -82.59
CA ALA A 222 -73.92 -13.56 -82.94
C ALA A 222 -73.33 -14.29 -81.72
N ASN A 223 -72.65 -13.59 -80.82
CA ASN A 223 -72.09 -14.16 -79.59
C ASN A 223 -73.19 -14.56 -78.59
N VAL A 224 -74.26 -13.77 -78.46
CA VAL A 224 -75.42 -14.13 -77.65
C VAL A 224 -76.17 -15.32 -78.24
N GLU A 225 -76.35 -15.37 -79.55
CA GLU A 225 -76.94 -16.53 -80.25
C GLU A 225 -76.07 -17.80 -80.10
N ALA A 226 -74.74 -17.67 -80.13
CA ALA A 226 -73.83 -18.79 -79.89
C ALA A 226 -73.86 -19.27 -78.43
N LEU A 227 -73.98 -18.36 -77.46
CA LEU A 227 -74.18 -18.68 -76.04
C LEU A 227 -75.55 -19.34 -75.81
N ALA A 228 -76.61 -18.83 -76.44
CA ALA A 228 -77.96 -19.39 -76.35
C ALA A 228 -78.09 -20.76 -77.04
N LYS A 229 -77.24 -21.08 -78.02
CA LYS A 229 -77.13 -22.43 -78.62
C LYS A 229 -76.27 -23.39 -77.79
N ARG A 230 -75.49 -22.88 -76.83
CA ARG A 230 -74.65 -23.66 -75.91
C ARG A 230 -75.28 -23.84 -74.52
N ALA A 231 -76.31 -23.06 -74.18
CA ALA A 231 -77.18 -23.22 -73.02
C ALA A 231 -78.37 -24.12 -73.36
#